data_AF-A0AAN4JGS5-F1
#
_entry.id   AF-A0AAN4JGS5-F1
#
_cell.length_a   1.000
_cell.length_b   1.000
_cell.length_c   1.000
_cell.angle_alpha   90.00
_cell.angle_beta   90.00
_cell.angle_gamma   90.00
#
_symmetry.space_group_name_H-M   'P 1'
#
loop_
_entity.id
_entity.type
_entity.pdbx_description
1 polymer ?
#
loop_
_entity_poly.entity_id
_entity_poly.type
_entity_poly.pdbx_seq_one_letter_code
_entity_poly.pdbx_strand_id
1 'polypeptide(L)'
;MSEFELLAQDLLEKAEAEEQLRQENDKKLLGQVLEIYDQKYVAELLRKVGKNEWSRETLNRWINGKCSPKALTLAEEELLRKMLPEAPAHHPDYAFRFIDLFAGIGGIRKGFETIGGQCVFTSEWNKEAVRTYKANWFNDAQEHTFNLDIREVTLSDKPEVPENDAYAYINEHVPDHDVLLAGFPCQPFSLAGVSKKNSLGRAHGFECEAQGTL
;
A
#
# COMPACT_ATOMS: atom_id res chain seq x y z
N MET A 1 -24.83 8.97 -44.80
CA MET A 1 -25.35 8.87 -43.42
C MET A 1 -25.93 10.22 -43.05
N SER A 2 -27.11 10.24 -42.44
CA SER A 2 -27.74 11.48 -41.98
C SER A 2 -26.93 12.10 -40.84
N GLU A 3 -27.02 13.41 -40.63
CA GLU A 3 -26.36 14.12 -39.52
C GLU A 3 -26.72 13.49 -38.16
N PHE A 4 -27.96 13.01 -38.00
CA PHE A 4 -28.42 12.33 -36.80
C PHE A 4 -27.85 10.92 -36.62
N GLU A 5 -27.53 10.19 -37.70
CA GLU A 5 -26.86 8.89 -37.62
C GLU A 5 -25.41 9.05 -37.12
N LEU A 6 -24.70 10.07 -37.60
CA LEU A 6 -23.35 10.39 -37.13
C LEU A 6 -23.35 10.80 -35.66
N LEU A 7 -24.32 11.62 -35.24
CA LEU A 7 -24.49 12.00 -33.83
C LEU A 7 -24.81 10.78 -32.95
N ALA A 8 -25.68 9.89 -33.39
CA ALA A 8 -26.01 8.68 -32.63
C ALA A 8 -24.80 7.76 -32.45
N GLN A 9 -23.95 7.63 -33.48
CA GLN A 9 -22.72 6.86 -33.39
C GLN A 9 -21.71 7.47 -32.42
N ASP A 10 -21.47 8.79 -32.50
CA ASP A 10 -20.58 9.51 -31.57
C ASP A 10 -21.06 9.42 -30.11
N LEU A 11 -22.37 9.53 -29.88
CA LEU A 11 -22.95 9.36 -28.53
C LEU A 11 -22.77 7.94 -27.99
N LEU A 12 -22.89 6.91 -28.85
CA LEU A 12 -22.69 5.53 -28.45
C LEU A 12 -21.23 5.23 -28.12
N GLU A 13 -20.29 5.71 -28.94
CA GLU A 13 -18.84 5.58 -28.69
C GLU A 13 -18.43 6.27 -27.38
N LYS A 14 -18.97 7.46 -27.11
CA LYS A 14 -18.75 8.17 -25.83
C LYS A 14 -19.33 7.42 -24.64
N ALA A 15 -20.56 6.92 -24.75
CA ALA A 15 -21.20 6.16 -23.68
C ALA A 15 -20.44 4.87 -23.35
N GLU A 16 -19.96 4.15 -24.36
CA GLU A 16 -19.14 2.95 -24.17
C GLU A 16 -17.81 3.27 -23.50
N ALA A 17 -17.14 4.36 -23.90
CA ALA A 17 -15.89 4.80 -23.29
C ALA A 17 -16.07 5.22 -21.81
N GLU A 18 -17.14 5.97 -21.51
CA GLU A 18 -17.50 6.37 -20.15
C GLU A 18 -17.83 5.15 -19.27
N GLU A 19 -18.55 4.17 -19.83
CA GLU A 19 -18.88 2.94 -19.12
C GLU A 19 -17.62 2.11 -18.81
N GLN A 20 -16.70 1.97 -19.78
CA GLN A 20 -15.43 1.27 -19.57
C GLN A 20 -14.59 1.94 -18.48
N LEU A 21 -14.45 3.26 -18.53
CA LEU A 21 -13.71 4.03 -17.53
C LEU A 21 -14.32 3.88 -16.14
N ARG A 22 -15.66 3.92 -16.05
CA ARG A 22 -16.36 3.69 -14.78
C ARG A 22 -16.10 2.29 -14.24
N GLN A 23 -16.19 1.27 -15.08
CA GLN A 23 -15.93 -0.11 -14.67
C GLN A 23 -14.49 -0.32 -14.18
N GLU A 24 -13.52 0.35 -14.80
CA GLU A 24 -12.12 0.33 -14.37
C GLU A 24 -11.95 0.99 -13.00
N ASN A 25 -12.55 2.16 -12.81
CA ASN A 25 -12.55 2.86 -11.53
C ASN A 25 -13.22 2.06 -10.41
N ASP A 26 -14.37 1.44 -10.70
CA ASP A 26 -15.10 0.58 -9.76
C ASP A 26 -14.26 -0.63 -9.34
N LYS A 27 -13.57 -1.27 -10.29
CA LYS A 27 -12.64 -2.39 -10.01
C LYS A 27 -11.45 -1.94 -9.18
N LYS A 28 -10.87 -0.78 -9.49
CA LYS A 28 -9.74 -0.22 -8.73
C LYS A 28 -10.14 0.08 -7.29
N LEU A 29 -11.29 0.74 -7.09
CA LEU A 29 -11.84 1.03 -5.77
C LEU A 29 -12.09 -0.25 -4.97
N LEU A 30 -12.75 -1.24 -5.57
CA LEU A 30 -12.96 -2.53 -4.92
C LEU A 30 -11.62 -3.21 -4.57
N GLY A 31 -10.66 -3.17 -5.50
CA GLY A 31 -9.32 -3.72 -5.28
C GLY A 31 -8.66 -3.13 -4.03
N GLN A 32 -8.67 -1.81 -3.88
CA GLN A 32 -8.13 -1.12 -2.72
C GLN A 32 -8.81 -1.55 -1.42
N VAL A 33 -10.14 -1.65 -1.40
CA VAL A 33 -10.89 -2.12 -0.23
C VAL A 33 -10.52 -3.56 0.13
N LEU A 34 -10.30 -4.43 -0.88
CA LEU A 34 -9.97 -5.83 -0.68
C LEU A 34 -8.51 -6.08 -0.28
N GLU A 35 -7.64 -5.09 -0.39
CA GLU A 35 -6.32 -5.15 0.24
C GLU A 35 -6.41 -5.06 1.77
N ILE A 36 -7.50 -4.49 2.29
CA ILE A 36 -7.72 -4.21 3.71
C ILE A 36 -8.70 -5.22 4.33
N TYR A 37 -9.83 -5.45 3.66
CA TYR A 37 -10.97 -6.20 4.19
C TYR A 37 -11.21 -7.51 3.44
N ASP A 38 -11.70 -8.51 4.16
CA ASP A 38 -12.04 -9.81 3.56
C ASP A 38 -13.20 -9.69 2.54
N GLN A 39 -13.11 -10.46 1.45
CA GLN A 39 -14.09 -10.46 0.38
C GLN A 39 -15.51 -10.81 0.84
N LYS A 40 -15.66 -11.73 1.79
CA LYS A 40 -16.98 -12.10 2.33
C LYS A 40 -17.60 -10.92 3.08
N TYR A 41 -16.81 -10.22 3.88
CA TYR A 41 -17.25 -9.04 4.62
C TYR A 41 -17.68 -7.91 3.69
N VAL A 42 -16.88 -7.60 2.66
CA VAL A 42 -17.23 -6.59 1.66
C VAL A 42 -18.51 -6.97 0.91
N ALA A 43 -18.65 -8.23 0.48
CA ALA A 43 -19.88 -8.71 -0.17
C ALA A 43 -21.11 -8.57 0.74
N GLU A 44 -20.97 -8.87 2.03
CA GLU A 44 -22.04 -8.71 3.02
C GLU A 44 -22.51 -7.26 3.16
N LEU A 45 -21.59 -6.29 3.16
CA LEU A 45 -21.94 -4.88 3.24
C LEU A 45 -22.57 -4.37 1.94
N LEU A 46 -22.02 -4.73 0.77
CA LEU A 46 -22.57 -4.34 -0.53
C LEU A 46 -24.01 -4.85 -0.70
N ARG A 47 -24.32 -6.08 -0.27
CA ARG A 47 -25.70 -6.59 -0.27
C ARG A 47 -26.69 -5.78 0.57
N LYS A 48 -26.22 -5.08 1.60
CA LYS A 48 -27.11 -4.29 2.48
C LYS A 48 -27.52 -2.96 1.84
N VAL A 49 -26.68 -2.40 0.97
CA VAL A 49 -26.88 -1.07 0.37
C VAL A 49 -27.27 -1.14 -1.11
N GLY A 50 -26.92 -2.24 -1.76
CA GLY A 50 -27.11 -2.45 -3.19
C GLY A 50 -28.35 -3.25 -3.53
N LYS A 51 -28.75 -3.16 -4.80
CA LYS A 51 -29.75 -4.06 -5.42
C LYS A 51 -29.09 -5.27 -6.07
N ASN A 52 -27.77 -5.26 -6.18
CA ASN A 52 -26.99 -6.35 -6.77
C ASN A 52 -26.84 -7.51 -5.78
N GLU A 53 -26.96 -8.74 -6.28
CA GLU A 53 -26.64 -9.93 -5.50
C GLU A 53 -25.11 -10.12 -5.43
N TRP A 54 -24.48 -9.43 -4.48
CA TRP A 54 -23.07 -9.63 -4.18
C TRP A 54 -22.87 -10.86 -3.30
N SER A 55 -22.05 -11.79 -3.75
CA SER A 55 -21.44 -12.85 -2.95
C SER A 55 -19.92 -12.80 -3.08
N ARG A 56 -19.20 -13.51 -2.20
CA ARG A 56 -17.75 -13.70 -2.32
C ARG A 56 -17.37 -14.20 -3.71
N GLU A 57 -18.13 -15.15 -4.26
CA GLU A 57 -17.91 -15.75 -5.57
C GLU A 57 -18.19 -14.75 -6.70
N THR A 58 -19.20 -13.88 -6.56
CA THR A 58 -19.46 -12.85 -7.57
C THR A 58 -18.39 -11.77 -7.58
N LEU A 59 -17.88 -11.33 -6.42
CA LEU A 59 -16.76 -10.40 -6.33
C LEU A 59 -15.51 -11.04 -6.93
N ASN A 60 -15.22 -12.29 -6.56
CA ASN A 60 -14.08 -13.02 -7.11
C ASN A 60 -14.17 -13.17 -8.64
N ARG A 61 -15.34 -13.49 -9.19
CA ARG A 61 -15.52 -13.53 -10.65
C ARG A 61 -15.33 -12.17 -11.29
N TRP A 62 -15.83 -11.10 -10.67
CA TRP A 62 -15.74 -9.75 -11.21
C TRP A 62 -14.30 -9.22 -11.25
N ILE A 63 -13.55 -9.41 -10.15
CA ILE A 63 -12.12 -9.05 -10.06
C ILE A 63 -11.30 -9.81 -11.11
N ASN A 64 -11.61 -11.09 -11.33
CA ASN A 64 -10.91 -11.93 -12.31
C ASN A 64 -11.44 -11.79 -13.75
N GLY A 65 -12.38 -10.88 -14.02
CA GLY A 65 -12.96 -10.70 -15.36
C GLY A 65 -13.78 -11.89 -15.89
N LYS A 66 -14.27 -12.76 -15.00
CA LYS A 66 -15.02 -14.00 -15.33
C LYS A 66 -16.55 -13.82 -15.26
N CYS A 67 -17.05 -12.60 -15.24
CA CYS A 67 -18.49 -12.31 -15.34
C CYS A 67 -18.71 -11.10 -16.26
N SER A 68 -19.96 -10.94 -16.70
CA SER A 68 -20.35 -9.72 -17.41
C SER A 68 -20.02 -8.50 -16.56
N PRO A 69 -19.66 -7.37 -17.17
CA PRO A 69 -19.35 -6.17 -16.44
C PRO A 69 -20.53 -5.78 -15.55
N LYS A 70 -20.27 -5.62 -14.27
CA LYS A 70 -21.18 -4.99 -13.32
C LYS A 70 -20.60 -3.62 -13.00
N ALA A 71 -21.45 -2.61 -12.97
CA ALA A 71 -21.12 -1.31 -12.39
C ALA A 71 -21.64 -1.28 -10.95
N LEU A 72 -20.89 -0.62 -10.07
CA LEU A 72 -21.37 -0.31 -8.73
C LEU A 72 -22.51 0.71 -8.84
N THR A 73 -23.54 0.52 -8.03
CA THR A 73 -24.51 1.60 -7.79
C THR A 73 -23.84 2.73 -7.00
N LEU A 74 -24.39 3.95 -7.06
CA LEU A 74 -23.86 5.10 -6.32
C LEU A 74 -23.71 4.82 -4.82
N ALA A 75 -24.67 4.11 -4.22
CA ALA A 75 -24.63 3.76 -2.79
C ALA A 75 -23.54 2.72 -2.47
N GLU A 76 -23.29 1.78 -3.38
CA GLU A 76 -22.21 0.80 -3.25
C GLU A 76 -20.84 1.47 -3.37
N GLU A 77 -20.69 2.38 -4.34
CA GLU A 77 -19.47 3.18 -4.52
C GLU A 77 -19.19 4.05 -3.29
N GLU A 78 -20.19 4.80 -2.81
CA GLU A 78 -20.05 5.66 -1.62
C GLU A 78 -19.68 4.85 -0.37
N LEU A 79 -20.28 3.67 -0.19
CA LEU A 79 -19.92 2.76 0.89
C LEU A 79 -18.44 2.34 0.80
N LEU A 80 -17.98 1.89 -0.36
CA LEU A 80 -16.59 1.46 -0.54
C LEU A 80 -15.60 2.61 -0.32
N ARG A 81 -15.93 3.83 -0.76
CA ARG A 81 -15.12 5.03 -0.48
C ARG A 81 -15.00 5.31 1.02
N LYS A 82 -16.09 5.20 1.77
CA LYS A 82 -16.10 5.38 3.24
C LYS A 82 -15.39 4.26 4.01
N MET A 83 -15.08 3.14 3.36
CA MET A 83 -14.25 2.09 3.94
C MET A 83 -12.75 2.39 3.80
N LEU A 84 -12.37 3.40 3.02
CA LEU A 84 -10.99 3.83 2.85
C LEU A 84 -10.73 5.11 3.64
N PRO A 85 -9.49 5.32 4.13
CA PRO A 85 -9.13 6.57 4.79
C PRO A 85 -9.17 7.75 3.81
N GLU A 86 -9.68 8.87 4.28
CA GLU A 86 -9.72 10.13 3.53
C GLU A 86 -8.36 10.84 3.57
N ALA A 87 -8.06 11.58 2.51
CA ALA A 87 -6.90 12.46 2.49
C ALA A 87 -6.98 13.51 3.61
N PRO A 88 -5.84 13.89 4.22
CA PRO A 88 -5.84 14.94 5.22
C PRO A 88 -6.27 16.29 4.62
N ALA A 89 -6.83 17.18 5.44
CA ALA A 89 -7.40 18.46 4.97
C ALA A 89 -6.39 19.39 4.26
N HIS A 90 -5.09 19.20 4.49
CA HIS A 90 -4.02 19.96 3.84
C HIS A 90 -3.54 19.31 2.53
N HIS A 91 -4.03 18.12 2.14
CA HIS A 91 -3.69 17.52 0.86
C HIS A 91 -4.13 18.44 -0.31
N PRO A 92 -3.31 18.63 -1.36
CA PRO A 92 -2.01 17.98 -1.63
C PRO A 92 -0.78 18.74 -1.10
N ASP A 93 -0.97 19.82 -0.33
CA ASP A 93 0.10 20.70 0.14
C ASP A 93 0.68 20.23 1.48
N TYR A 94 1.80 19.51 1.43
CA TYR A 94 2.51 19.01 2.61
C TYR A 94 3.72 19.87 2.99
N ALA A 95 4.07 19.91 4.28
CA ALA A 95 5.17 20.73 4.80
C ALA A 95 6.55 20.09 4.58
N PHE A 96 6.62 18.76 4.61
CA PHE A 96 7.84 17.96 4.41
C PHE A 96 7.46 16.52 4.05
N ARG A 97 8.42 15.75 3.55
CA ARG A 97 8.28 14.34 3.18
C ARG A 97 8.99 13.44 4.19
N PHE A 98 8.42 12.30 4.49
CA PHE A 98 9.05 11.30 5.36
C PHE A 98 8.80 9.87 4.88
N ILE A 99 9.66 8.96 5.34
CA ILE A 99 9.49 7.52 5.15
C ILE A 99 9.26 6.81 6.49
N ASP A 100 8.57 5.66 6.45
CA ASP A 100 8.14 4.92 7.63
C ASP A 100 8.58 3.45 7.54
N LEU A 101 9.76 3.14 8.12
CA LEU A 101 10.37 1.81 8.12
C LEU A 101 9.99 1.02 9.37
N PHE A 102 9.65 -0.26 9.20
CA PHE A 102 9.14 -1.13 10.28
C PHE A 102 7.92 -0.51 10.95
N ALA A 103 7.00 -0.03 10.11
CA ALA A 103 5.96 0.91 10.48
C ALA A 103 4.92 0.32 11.47
N GLY A 104 4.79 -1.00 11.52
CA GLY A 104 3.71 -1.68 12.21
C GLY A 104 2.36 -1.17 11.70
N ILE A 105 1.58 -0.57 12.61
CA ILE A 105 0.27 0.03 12.29
C ILE A 105 0.32 1.58 12.18
N GLY A 106 1.51 2.18 12.13
CA GLY A 106 1.70 3.63 11.91
C GLY A 106 1.72 4.49 13.18
N GLY A 107 2.23 3.93 14.28
CA GLY A 107 2.32 4.66 15.55
C GLY A 107 3.19 5.91 15.47
N ILE A 108 4.34 5.82 14.78
CA ILE A 108 5.28 6.94 14.61
C ILE A 108 4.74 7.92 13.56
N ARG A 109 4.26 7.40 12.41
CA ARG A 109 3.61 8.19 11.34
C ARG A 109 2.58 9.18 11.86
N LYS A 110 1.73 8.76 12.81
CA LYS A 110 0.71 9.62 13.43
C LYS A 110 1.26 10.97 13.89
N GLY A 111 2.42 10.99 14.52
CA GLY A 111 3.05 12.21 15.00
C GLY A 111 3.46 13.14 13.86
N PHE A 112 4.05 12.59 12.81
CA PHE A 112 4.59 13.36 11.68
C PHE A 112 3.49 13.85 10.72
N GLU A 113 2.43 13.08 10.49
CA GLU A 113 1.27 13.59 9.74
C GLU A 113 0.55 14.74 10.47
N THR A 114 0.49 14.69 11.81
CA THR A 114 -0.17 15.74 12.61
C THR A 114 0.51 17.11 12.43
N ILE A 115 1.80 17.12 12.10
CA ILE A 115 2.57 18.35 11.81
C ILE A 115 2.71 18.62 10.30
N GLY A 116 1.89 17.98 9.45
CA GLY A 116 1.80 18.26 8.02
C GLY A 116 2.78 17.47 7.14
N GLY A 117 3.36 16.38 7.65
CA GLY A 117 4.25 15.52 6.87
C GLY A 117 3.50 14.62 5.88
N GLN A 118 4.09 14.40 4.71
CA GLN A 118 3.66 13.39 3.73
C GLN A 118 4.46 12.10 3.91
N CYS A 119 3.79 10.97 4.13
CA CYS A 119 4.44 9.67 4.04
C CYS A 119 4.59 9.27 2.56
N VAL A 120 5.81 8.99 2.11
CA VAL A 120 6.12 8.71 0.69
C VAL A 120 6.61 7.29 0.46
N PHE A 121 7.01 6.59 1.53
CA PHE A 121 7.40 5.20 1.50
C PHE A 121 7.11 4.54 2.83
N THR A 122 6.60 3.31 2.81
CA THR A 122 6.36 2.50 4.01
C THR A 122 6.92 1.10 3.83
N SER A 123 7.71 0.63 4.78
CA SER A 123 8.15 -0.77 4.86
C SER A 123 7.55 -1.45 6.10
N GLU A 124 6.79 -2.52 5.89
CA GLU A 124 6.26 -3.36 6.97
C GLU A 124 6.01 -4.79 6.48
N TRP A 125 6.65 -5.75 7.14
CA TRP A 125 6.64 -7.16 6.73
C TRP A 125 5.38 -7.92 7.15
N ASN A 126 4.75 -7.53 8.26
CA ASN A 126 3.57 -8.19 8.77
C ASN A 126 2.33 -7.73 7.99
N LYS A 127 1.80 -8.62 7.15
CA LYS A 127 0.63 -8.34 6.30
C LYS A 127 -0.62 -7.91 7.07
N GLU A 128 -0.83 -8.40 8.30
CA GLU A 128 -1.97 -7.99 9.13
C GLU A 128 -1.77 -6.57 9.70
N ALA A 129 -0.51 -6.20 9.99
CA ALA A 129 -0.16 -4.83 10.34
C ALA A 129 -0.37 -3.88 9.14
N VAL A 130 0.08 -4.27 7.94
CA VAL A 130 -0.15 -3.51 6.69
C VAL A 130 -1.64 -3.30 6.42
N ARG A 131 -2.48 -4.33 6.62
CA ARG A 131 -3.94 -4.19 6.50
C ARG A 131 -4.48 -3.12 7.43
N THR A 132 -4.10 -3.19 8.70
CA THR A 132 -4.52 -2.21 9.71
C THR A 132 -3.99 -0.82 9.36
N TYR A 133 -2.76 -0.72 8.87
CA TYR A 133 -2.15 0.52 8.43
C TYR A 133 -2.95 1.16 7.29
N LYS A 134 -3.21 0.42 6.21
CA LYS A 134 -3.99 0.87 5.05
C LYS A 134 -5.43 1.25 5.40
N ALA A 135 -6.01 0.64 6.45
CA ALA A 135 -7.34 1.00 6.95
C ALA A 135 -7.40 2.37 7.64
N ASN A 136 -6.28 2.89 8.14
CA ASN A 136 -6.25 4.08 8.99
C ASN A 136 -5.52 5.27 8.37
N TRP A 137 -4.66 5.03 7.38
CA TRP A 137 -3.79 6.05 6.80
C TRP A 137 -4.04 6.22 5.31
N PHE A 138 -4.26 7.46 4.86
CA PHE A 138 -4.35 7.76 3.44
C PHE A 138 -3.01 7.52 2.75
N ASN A 139 -3.00 6.68 1.72
CA ASN A 139 -1.79 6.38 0.94
C ASN A 139 -2.10 6.69 -0.52
N ASP A 140 -1.56 7.81 -1.01
CA ASP A 140 -1.75 8.22 -2.39
C ASP A 140 -1.00 7.25 -3.31
N ALA A 141 -1.72 6.54 -4.17
CA ALA A 141 -1.14 5.55 -5.07
C ALA A 141 -0.14 6.13 -6.09
N GLN A 142 -0.10 7.46 -6.27
CA GLN A 142 0.87 8.12 -7.16
C GLN A 142 2.14 8.56 -6.41
N GLU A 143 2.03 8.86 -5.11
CA GLU A 143 3.09 9.49 -4.31
C GLU A 143 3.64 8.60 -3.19
N HIS A 144 3.01 7.45 -2.93
CA HIS A 144 3.36 6.53 -1.85
C HIS A 144 3.58 5.11 -2.37
N THR A 145 4.63 4.46 -1.88
CA THR A 145 4.92 3.05 -2.17
C THR A 145 5.02 2.22 -0.88
N PHE A 146 4.48 1.00 -0.93
CA PHE A 146 4.65 -0.01 0.11
C PHE A 146 5.74 -1.02 -0.26
N ASN A 147 6.53 -1.40 0.72
CA ASN A 147 7.46 -2.52 0.68
C ASN A 147 7.12 -3.49 1.84
N LEU A 148 7.22 -4.79 1.59
CA LEU A 148 7.02 -5.81 2.63
C LEU A 148 8.36 -6.23 3.26
N ASP A 149 9.35 -6.50 2.42
CA ASP A 149 10.68 -6.92 2.89
C ASP A 149 11.72 -5.89 2.49
N ILE A 150 12.27 -5.18 3.48
CA ILE A 150 13.21 -4.09 3.23
C ILE A 150 14.49 -4.58 2.53
N ARG A 151 14.81 -5.88 2.64
CA ARG A 151 15.96 -6.51 1.99
C ARG A 151 15.83 -6.54 0.47
N GLU A 152 14.61 -6.54 -0.04
CA GLU A 152 14.36 -6.41 -1.49
C GLU A 152 14.79 -5.05 -2.03
N VAL A 153 14.83 -4.03 -1.16
CA VAL A 153 15.25 -2.66 -1.49
C VAL A 153 16.71 -2.44 -1.14
N THR A 154 17.18 -2.93 0.00
CA THR A 154 18.58 -2.75 0.44
C THR A 154 19.55 -3.72 -0.21
N LEU A 155 19.04 -4.82 -0.80
CA LEU A 155 19.82 -5.93 -1.33
C LEU A 155 20.78 -6.56 -0.29
N SER A 156 20.47 -6.45 1.00
CA SER A 156 21.37 -6.89 2.08
C SER A 156 21.56 -8.40 2.14
N ASP A 157 20.71 -9.19 1.49
CA ASP A 157 20.82 -10.63 1.35
C ASP A 157 21.68 -11.09 0.15
N LYS A 158 22.22 -10.14 -0.63
CA LYS A 158 23.02 -10.38 -1.84
C LYS A 158 24.45 -9.83 -1.70
N PRO A 159 25.36 -10.54 -1.01
CA PRO A 159 26.72 -10.06 -0.75
C PRO A 159 27.57 -9.86 -2.02
N GLU A 160 27.14 -10.42 -3.15
CA GLU A 160 27.77 -10.23 -4.46
C GLU A 160 27.50 -8.86 -5.09
N VAL A 161 26.48 -8.13 -4.60
CA VAL A 161 26.13 -6.81 -5.12
C VAL A 161 27.09 -5.77 -4.54
N PRO A 162 27.80 -5.01 -5.37
CA PRO A 162 28.63 -3.91 -4.89
C PRO A 162 27.79 -2.88 -4.11
N GLU A 163 28.36 -2.35 -3.02
CA GLU A 163 27.68 -1.39 -2.14
C GLU A 163 27.13 -0.16 -2.89
N ASN A 164 27.88 0.35 -3.87
CA ASN A 164 27.43 1.48 -4.71
C ASN A 164 26.18 1.13 -5.55
N ASP A 165 26.08 -0.11 -6.03
CA ASP A 165 24.93 -0.57 -6.82
C ASP A 165 23.71 -0.74 -5.90
N ALA A 166 23.91 -1.25 -4.68
CA ALA A 166 22.86 -1.32 -3.66
C ALA A 166 22.36 0.09 -3.29
N TYR A 167 23.24 1.07 -3.13
CA TYR A 167 22.85 2.46 -2.87
C TYR A 167 22.10 3.10 -4.03
N ALA A 168 22.52 2.86 -5.27
CA ALA A 168 21.78 3.31 -6.44
C ALA A 168 20.37 2.69 -6.46
N TYR A 169 20.27 1.39 -6.17
CA TYR A 169 18.99 0.68 -6.12
C TYR A 169 18.06 1.21 -5.03
N ILE A 170 18.58 1.51 -3.83
CA ILE A 170 17.80 2.16 -2.76
C ILE A 170 17.25 3.51 -3.23
N ASN A 171 18.08 4.35 -3.86
CA ASN A 171 17.66 5.68 -4.34
C ASN A 171 16.57 5.60 -5.44
N GLU A 172 16.53 4.53 -6.22
CA GLU A 172 15.47 4.31 -7.21
C GLU A 172 14.14 3.89 -6.59
N HIS A 173 14.15 3.22 -5.43
CA HIS A 173 12.96 2.61 -4.83
C HIS A 173 12.45 3.34 -3.59
N VAL A 174 13.28 4.15 -2.94
CA VAL A 174 12.93 4.97 -1.78
C VAL A 174 12.98 6.44 -2.24
N PRO A 175 11.83 7.10 -2.42
CA PRO A 175 11.77 8.49 -2.85
C PRO A 175 12.52 9.44 -1.90
N ASP A 176 12.93 10.59 -2.45
CA ASP A 176 13.50 11.68 -1.66
C ASP A 176 12.57 12.08 -0.49
N HIS A 177 13.18 12.26 0.67
CA HIS A 177 12.50 12.54 1.93
C HIS A 177 13.37 13.38 2.85
N ASP A 178 12.72 14.17 3.71
CA ASP A 178 13.38 15.03 4.70
C ASP A 178 13.63 14.31 6.02
N VAL A 179 12.76 13.34 6.35
CA VAL A 179 12.79 12.63 7.64
C VAL A 179 12.66 11.12 7.42
N LEU A 180 13.54 10.35 8.06
CA LEU A 180 13.46 8.89 8.11
C LEU A 180 12.95 8.45 9.49
N LEU A 181 11.86 7.68 9.49
CA LEU A 181 11.31 7.03 10.68
C LEU A 181 11.64 5.54 10.63
N ALA A 182 12.15 4.97 11.72
CA ALA A 182 12.44 3.54 11.79
C ALA A 182 12.16 2.95 13.18
N GLY A 183 11.21 2.02 13.23
CA GLY A 183 10.87 1.24 14.42
C GLY A 183 11.56 -0.13 14.45
N PHE A 184 12.86 -0.21 14.15
CA PHE A 184 13.55 -1.51 14.02
C PHE A 184 13.49 -2.33 15.32
N PRO A 185 13.34 -3.66 15.23
CA PRO A 185 13.28 -4.51 16.42
C PRO A 185 14.57 -4.41 17.22
N CYS A 186 14.45 -4.37 18.55
CA CYS A 186 15.60 -4.44 19.44
C CYS A 186 16.27 -5.82 19.29
N GLN A 187 17.28 -5.92 18.43
CA GLN A 187 18.12 -7.10 18.35
C GLN A 187 18.97 -7.17 19.64
N PRO A 188 19.01 -8.30 20.35
CA PRO A 188 19.73 -8.39 21.61
C PRO A 188 21.25 -8.26 21.39
N PHE A 189 21.80 -7.13 21.83
CA PHE A 189 23.24 -6.90 22.02
C PHE A 189 23.77 -7.53 23.32
N SER A 190 22.97 -8.35 24.01
CA SER A 190 23.19 -8.68 25.42
C SER A 190 24.46 -9.51 25.69
N LEU A 191 25.11 -9.22 26.82
CA LEU A 191 26.35 -9.86 27.29
C LEU A 191 26.27 -11.39 27.32
N ALA A 192 25.11 -12.00 27.57
CA ALA A 192 24.95 -13.45 27.56
C ALA A 192 25.20 -14.09 26.17
N GLY A 193 24.91 -13.36 25.09
CA GLY A 193 25.29 -13.76 23.73
C GLY A 193 26.75 -13.42 23.39
N VAL A 194 27.25 -12.30 23.92
CA VAL A 194 28.63 -11.83 23.73
C VAL A 194 29.65 -12.75 24.41
N SER A 195 29.38 -13.24 25.63
CA SER A 195 30.26 -14.18 26.35
C SER A 195 30.53 -15.47 25.56
N LYS A 196 29.51 -15.99 24.87
CA LYS A 196 29.62 -17.18 24.01
C LYS A 196 30.36 -16.87 22.69
N LYS A 197 30.28 -15.65 22.19
CA LYS A 197 30.99 -15.24 20.95
C LYS A 197 32.45 -14.88 21.22
N ASN A 198 32.75 -14.22 22.33
CA ASN A 198 34.12 -13.92 22.77
C ASN A 198 34.91 -15.20 23.04
N SER A 199 34.29 -16.24 23.64
CA SER A 199 34.94 -17.54 23.80
C SER A 199 35.18 -18.30 22.49
N LEU A 200 34.52 -17.89 21.40
CA LEU A 200 34.64 -18.43 20.04
C LEU A 200 35.41 -17.50 19.08
N GLY A 201 35.95 -16.38 19.57
CA GLY A 201 36.70 -15.41 18.76
C GLY A 201 35.87 -14.67 17.69
N ARG A 202 34.55 -14.53 17.88
CA ARG A 202 33.64 -13.91 16.90
C ARG A 202 33.29 -12.47 17.27
N ALA A 203 33.22 -11.60 16.27
CA ALA A 203 32.78 -10.20 16.43
C ALA A 203 31.33 -10.08 16.96
N HIS A 204 31.03 -8.96 17.61
CA HIS A 204 29.77 -8.70 18.33
C HIS A 204 29.32 -7.24 18.13
N GLY A 205 28.08 -6.91 18.51
CA GLY A 205 27.55 -5.55 18.26
C GLY A 205 27.34 -5.29 16.76
N PHE A 206 27.49 -4.03 16.33
CA PHE A 206 27.45 -3.63 14.91
C PHE A 206 28.61 -4.18 14.06
N GLU A 207 29.63 -4.77 14.69
CA GLU A 207 30.74 -5.44 14.00
C GLU A 207 30.45 -6.93 13.70
N CYS A 208 29.27 -7.44 14.08
CA CYS A 208 28.88 -8.81 13.81
C CYS A 208 28.15 -8.95 12.47
N GLU A 209 28.69 -9.75 11.54
CA GLU A 209 28.05 -10.02 10.23
C GLU A 209 26.59 -10.51 10.31
N ALA A 210 26.17 -11.09 11.43
CA ALA A 210 24.82 -11.66 11.64
C ALA A 210 23.99 -10.99 12.76
N GLN A 211 24.53 -9.99 13.47
CA GLN A 211 23.79 -9.25 14.49
C GLN A 211 24.02 -7.76 14.24
N GLY A 212 22.95 -6.98 14.08
CA GLY A 212 23.04 -5.60 13.59
C GLY A 212 22.83 -5.47 12.08
N THR A 213 22.65 -6.58 11.37
CA THR A 213 22.26 -6.63 9.95
C THR A 213 20.80 -7.08 9.83
N LEU A 214 20.06 -6.39 8.97
CA LEU A 214 18.68 -6.70 8.56
C LEU A 214 18.71 -7.68 7.39
#